data_AF-H0SQX2-F1
#
_entry.id   AF-H0SQX2-F1
#
_cell.length_a   1.000
_cell.length_b   1.000
_cell.length_c   1.000
_cell.angle_alpha   90.00
_cell.angle_beta   90.00
_cell.angle_gamma   90.00
#
_symmetry.space_group_name_H-M   'P 1'
#
loop_
_entity.id
_entity.type
_entity.pdbx_description
1 polymer ?
#
loop_
_entity_poly.entity_id
_entity_poly.type
_entity_poly.pdbx_seq_one_letter_code
_entity_poly.pdbx_strand_id
1 'polypeptide(L)'
;MRQLQLSVGVLASIGIVLSSMSSGVHAEDRANQGPQATAALVARLPAEYRRQIADYVRARNTYVLRDAQISAPYERWGGLFAGGTFIAVCVKLHRDNMLGMVVQDNHVLTFDGGKLHEVRLGTEACDNLSRFTELMSPPAASQSQRSGSTAATPRAQKQGGARP
;
A
#
# COMPACT_ATOMS: atom_id res chain seq x y z
N MET A 1 32.23 -42.85 -81.11
CA MET A 1 32.74 -41.51 -80.77
C MET A 1 31.67 -40.75 -80.00
N ARG A 2 32.10 -39.91 -79.04
CA ARG A 2 31.35 -39.09 -78.07
C ARG A 2 30.99 -39.72 -76.72
N GLN A 3 31.90 -39.49 -75.76
CA GLN A 3 31.65 -39.39 -74.32
C GLN A 3 30.85 -38.10 -74.00
N LEU A 4 30.03 -38.14 -72.94
CA LEU A 4 29.66 -37.01 -72.05
C LEU A 4 29.09 -37.64 -70.76
N GLN A 5 29.89 -37.75 -69.71
CA GLN A 5 30.07 -36.83 -68.58
C GLN A 5 28.99 -36.94 -67.48
N LEU A 6 29.45 -37.34 -66.29
CA LEU A 6 28.72 -37.41 -65.03
C LEU A 6 28.26 -36.03 -64.56
N SER A 7 27.16 -35.98 -63.81
CA SER A 7 26.88 -34.91 -62.86
C SER A 7 26.18 -35.49 -61.61
N VAL A 8 26.92 -35.48 -60.51
CA VAL A 8 26.46 -35.79 -59.15
C VAL A 8 25.67 -34.58 -58.64
N GLY A 9 24.38 -34.76 -58.33
CA GLY A 9 23.53 -33.74 -57.72
C GLY A 9 23.39 -33.97 -56.22
N VAL A 10 23.96 -33.07 -55.43
CA VAL A 10 23.99 -33.07 -53.96
C VAL A 10 22.60 -32.76 -53.37
N LEU A 11 22.20 -33.55 -52.37
CA LEU A 11 21.05 -33.34 -51.49
C LEU A 11 21.24 -32.08 -50.63
N ALA A 12 20.27 -31.17 -50.64
CA ALA A 12 20.17 -30.09 -49.65
C ALA A 12 18.77 -30.09 -49.04
N SER A 13 18.67 -30.65 -47.84
CA SER A 13 17.50 -30.72 -46.98
C SER A 13 17.10 -29.31 -46.53
N ILE A 14 15.89 -28.86 -46.88
CA ILE A 14 15.32 -27.61 -46.37
C ILE A 14 14.81 -27.87 -44.95
N GLY A 15 15.59 -27.44 -43.95
CA GLY A 15 15.12 -27.31 -42.58
C GLY A 15 14.30 -26.04 -42.43
N ILE A 16 12.98 -26.18 -42.28
CA ILE A 16 12.09 -25.07 -41.93
C ILE A 16 12.32 -24.75 -40.45
N VAL A 17 13.01 -23.65 -40.17
CA VAL A 17 13.14 -23.09 -38.82
C VAL A 17 11.82 -22.40 -38.49
N LEU A 18 10.96 -23.10 -37.77
CA LEU A 18 9.72 -22.58 -37.19
C LEU A 18 10.10 -21.54 -36.13
N SER A 19 10.13 -20.27 -36.52
CA SER A 19 10.38 -19.16 -35.61
C SER A 19 9.13 -18.90 -34.80
N SER A 20 9.05 -19.51 -33.62
CA SER A 20 8.04 -19.24 -32.61
C SER A 20 8.16 -17.79 -32.14
N MET A 21 7.33 -16.90 -32.67
CA MET A 21 7.14 -15.58 -32.09
C MET A 21 6.37 -15.75 -30.78
N SER A 22 7.10 -15.81 -29.67
CA SER A 22 6.55 -15.67 -28.33
C SER A 22 6.03 -14.25 -28.15
N SER A 23 4.78 -14.01 -28.54
CA SER A 23 3.98 -12.90 -28.04
C SER A 23 3.66 -13.16 -26.56
N GLY A 24 4.66 -12.94 -25.70
CA GLY A 24 4.54 -13.04 -24.26
C GLY A 24 3.72 -11.88 -23.72
N VAL A 25 2.51 -12.22 -23.30
CA VAL A 25 1.56 -11.42 -22.52
C VAL A 25 2.27 -10.82 -21.29
N HIS A 26 2.43 -9.49 -21.25
CA HIS A 26 2.73 -8.78 -20.01
C HIS A 26 1.41 -8.48 -19.25
N ALA A 27 0.80 -9.52 -18.72
CA ALA A 27 -0.27 -9.43 -17.73
C ALA A 27 -0.10 -10.63 -16.79
N GLU A 28 -0.26 -10.40 -15.49
CA GLU A 28 -0.12 -11.39 -14.41
C GLU A 28 1.31 -11.79 -13.98
N ASP A 29 2.03 -10.82 -13.42
CA ASP A 29 2.97 -11.11 -12.31
C ASP A 29 2.85 -10.04 -11.20
N ARG A 30 1.61 -9.78 -10.76
CA ARG A 30 1.34 -8.94 -9.58
C ARG A 30 1.06 -9.74 -8.32
N ALA A 31 0.75 -11.04 -8.44
CA ALA A 31 0.38 -11.89 -7.31
C ALA A 31 1.59 -12.59 -6.66
N ASN A 32 2.78 -12.55 -7.26
CA ASN A 32 3.95 -13.32 -6.81
C ASN A 32 5.17 -12.44 -6.45
N GLN A 33 4.94 -11.16 -6.14
CA GLN A 33 5.95 -10.34 -5.48
C GLN A 33 6.07 -10.82 -4.03
N GLY A 34 6.92 -11.82 -3.81
CA GLY A 34 7.19 -12.38 -2.49
C GLY A 34 7.71 -11.32 -1.50
N PRO A 35 7.86 -11.69 -0.20
CA PRO A 35 8.24 -10.75 0.88
C PRO A 35 9.46 -9.87 0.58
N GLN A 36 10.38 -10.38 -0.25
CA GLN A 36 11.62 -9.71 -0.64
C GLN A 36 11.41 -8.53 -1.60
N ALA A 37 10.46 -8.63 -2.54
CA ALA A 37 10.11 -7.52 -3.44
C ALA A 37 9.46 -6.38 -2.67
N THR A 38 8.57 -6.71 -1.74
CA THR A 38 7.94 -5.75 -0.83
C THR A 38 8.97 -5.05 0.06
N ALA A 39 9.96 -5.76 0.60
CA ALA A 39 11.01 -5.17 1.43
C ALA A 39 11.84 -4.13 0.67
N ALA A 40 12.16 -4.39 -0.60
CA ALA A 40 12.87 -3.45 -1.46
C ALA A 40 12.04 -2.18 -1.73
N LEU A 41 10.73 -2.30 -1.89
CA LEU A 41 9.83 -1.15 -2.06
C LEU A 41 9.69 -0.33 -0.77
N VAL A 42 9.59 -1.00 0.39
CA VAL A 42 9.56 -0.34 1.70
C VAL A 42 10.83 0.48 1.92
N ALA A 43 12.00 -0.03 1.52
CA ALA A 43 13.27 0.69 1.67
C ALA A 43 13.35 2.00 0.85
N ARG A 44 12.52 2.15 -0.18
CA ARG A 44 12.42 3.37 -1.01
C ARG A 44 11.42 4.38 -0.45
N LEU A 45 10.59 3.98 0.51
CA LEU A 45 9.65 4.87 1.19
C LEU A 45 10.29 5.49 2.44
N PRO A 46 9.78 6.64 2.91
CA PRO A 46 10.17 7.17 4.21
C PRO A 46 9.94 6.14 5.31
N ALA A 47 10.86 6.04 6.28
CA ALA A 47 10.74 5.08 7.39
C ALA A 47 9.38 5.15 8.11
N GLU A 48 8.81 6.36 8.20
CA GLU A 48 7.54 6.65 8.88
C GLU A 48 6.35 6.78 7.91
N TYR A 49 6.42 6.20 6.71
CA TYR A 49 5.39 6.38 5.67
C TYR A 49 3.97 6.04 6.16
N ARG A 50 3.81 4.99 6.99
CA ARG A 50 2.50 4.61 7.57
C ARG A 50 1.92 5.72 8.43
N ARG A 51 2.75 6.37 9.26
CA ARG A 51 2.32 7.51 10.09
C ARG A 51 1.97 8.72 9.24
N GLN A 52 2.78 9.04 8.23
CA GLN A 52 2.51 10.16 7.33
C GLN A 52 1.21 9.97 6.55
N ILE A 53 0.95 8.75 6.07
CA ILE A 53 -0.33 8.39 5.45
C ILE A 53 -1.47 8.55 6.45
N ALA A 54 -1.32 8.06 7.68
CA ALA A 54 -2.34 8.17 8.70
C ALA A 54 -2.69 9.64 8.97
N ASP A 55 -1.68 10.50 9.15
CA ASP A 55 -1.87 11.92 9.40
C ASP A 55 -2.56 12.61 8.21
N TYR A 56 -2.17 12.27 6.99
CA TYR A 56 -2.81 12.78 5.77
C TYR A 56 -4.29 12.40 5.69
N VAL A 57 -4.62 11.12 5.92
CA VAL A 57 -6.00 10.63 5.88
C VAL A 57 -6.83 11.28 6.99
N ARG A 58 -6.30 11.41 8.22
CA ARG A 58 -7.01 12.11 9.32
C ARG A 58 -7.27 13.58 9.00
N ALA A 59 -6.31 14.27 8.38
CA ALA A 59 -6.46 15.68 8.03
C ALA A 59 -7.56 15.93 6.98
N ARG A 60 -7.85 14.93 6.13
CA ARG A 60 -8.84 15.03 5.04
C ARG A 60 -10.18 14.37 5.33
N ASN A 61 -10.22 13.41 6.25
CA ASN A 61 -11.43 12.68 6.58
C ASN A 61 -12.16 13.32 7.77
N THR A 62 -13.37 13.82 7.50
CA THR A 62 -14.25 14.41 8.52
C THR A 62 -15.22 13.40 9.13
N TYR A 63 -15.28 12.18 8.61
CA TYR A 63 -16.21 11.14 9.04
C TYR A 63 -15.65 10.25 10.15
N VAL A 64 -16.54 9.59 10.89
CA VAL A 64 -16.13 8.59 11.90
C VAL A 64 -15.62 7.34 11.19
N LEU A 65 -14.36 6.99 11.44
CA LEU A 65 -13.75 5.74 10.96
C LEU A 65 -14.10 4.58 11.90
N ARG A 66 -14.60 3.49 11.33
CA ARG A 66 -14.91 2.24 12.05
C ARG A 66 -13.76 1.24 11.95
N ASP A 67 -13.20 1.13 10.75
CA ASP A 67 -12.05 0.29 10.48
C ASP A 67 -11.21 0.92 9.38
N ALA A 68 -9.92 0.62 9.39
CA ALA A 68 -8.99 1.04 8.38
C ALA A 68 -7.95 -0.06 8.13
N GLN A 69 -7.67 -0.28 6.86
CA GLN A 69 -6.70 -1.27 6.40
C GLN A 69 -5.76 -0.64 5.39
N ILE A 70 -4.54 -1.13 5.34
CA ILE A 70 -3.46 -0.62 4.50
C ILE A 70 -2.74 -1.78 3.83
N SER A 71 -2.51 -1.66 2.53
CA SER A 71 -1.75 -2.64 1.77
C SER A 71 -0.25 -2.51 2.07
N ALA A 72 0.51 -3.54 1.76
CA ALA A 72 1.94 -3.36 1.56
C ALA A 72 2.22 -2.42 0.36
N PRO A 73 3.39 -1.75 0.32
CA PRO A 73 3.79 -0.99 -0.86
C PRO A 73 3.89 -1.87 -2.10
N TYR A 74 3.41 -1.38 -3.24
CA TYR A 74 3.45 -2.09 -4.51
C TYR A 74 3.77 -1.15 -5.66
N GLU A 75 4.28 -1.71 -6.76
CA GLU A 75 4.52 -0.94 -7.98
C GLU A 75 3.26 -0.81 -8.82
N ARG A 76 2.98 0.41 -9.24
CA ARG A 76 1.84 0.77 -10.06
C ARG A 76 2.30 1.49 -11.31
N TRP A 77 1.74 1.09 -12.46
CA TRP A 77 1.91 1.82 -13.72
C TRP A 77 0.93 2.99 -13.77
N GLY A 78 1.45 4.21 -13.85
CA GLY A 78 0.69 5.44 -13.98
C GLY A 78 0.35 5.85 -15.41
N GLY A 79 0.91 5.15 -16.40
CA GLY A 79 0.89 5.60 -17.79
C GLY A 79 2.04 6.57 -18.11
N LEU A 80 2.14 6.90 -19.40
CA LEU A 80 3.22 7.73 -19.94
C LEU A 80 3.24 9.14 -19.33
N PHE A 81 2.06 9.71 -19.07
CA PHE A 81 1.91 11.07 -18.53
C PHE A 81 2.24 11.21 -17.04
N ALA A 82 2.35 10.09 -16.31
CA ALA A 82 2.65 10.06 -14.89
C ALA A 82 4.10 9.61 -14.59
N GLY A 83 4.99 9.65 -15.59
CA GLY A 83 6.39 9.27 -15.43
C GLY A 83 6.63 7.76 -15.33
N GLY A 84 5.64 6.94 -15.70
CA GLY A 84 5.76 5.49 -15.76
C GLY A 84 5.35 4.76 -14.48
N THR A 85 6.24 3.92 -13.94
CA THR A 85 5.97 3.12 -12.72
C THR A 85 6.35 3.89 -11.47
N PHE A 86 5.46 3.90 -10.47
CA PHE A 86 5.72 4.48 -9.16
C PHE A 86 5.28 3.55 -8.03
N ILE A 87 5.74 3.83 -6.81
CA ILE A 87 5.37 3.08 -5.61
C ILE A 87 4.06 3.63 -5.07
N ALA A 88 3.08 2.75 -4.87
CA ALA A 88 1.77 3.07 -4.35
C ALA A 88 1.49 2.29 -3.06
N VAL A 89 0.60 2.83 -2.25
CA VAL A 89 0.02 2.21 -1.06
C VAL A 89 -1.49 2.41 -1.11
N CYS A 90 -2.25 1.34 -0.93
CA CYS A 90 -3.71 1.37 -0.93
C CYS A 90 -4.22 1.38 0.51
N VAL A 91 -5.12 2.31 0.81
CA VAL A 91 -5.78 2.43 2.11
C VAL A 91 -7.27 2.20 1.92
N LYS A 92 -7.80 1.20 2.60
CA LYS A 92 -9.22 0.87 2.65
C LYS A 92 -9.81 1.41 3.94
N LEU A 93 -10.77 2.31 3.84
CA LEU A 93 -11.46 2.94 4.95
C LEU A 93 -12.90 2.44 5.02
N HIS A 94 -13.34 2.04 6.22
CA HIS A 94 -14.75 1.83 6.52
C HIS A 94 -15.21 2.98 7.42
N ARG A 95 -16.11 3.81 6.91
CA ARG A 95 -16.61 4.99 7.63
C ARG A 95 -18.13 5.00 7.71
N ASP A 96 -18.66 5.72 8.69
CA ASP A 96 -20.08 6.00 8.75
C ASP A 96 -20.41 7.18 7.84
N ASN A 97 -21.45 7.04 7.03
CA ASN A 97 -22.05 8.17 6.32
C ASN A 97 -23.05 8.92 7.23
N MET A 98 -23.64 10.02 6.74
CA MET A 98 -24.61 10.81 7.52
C MET A 98 -25.88 10.04 7.92
N LEU A 99 -26.15 8.90 7.29
CA LEU A 99 -27.28 8.02 7.59
C LEU A 99 -26.90 6.89 8.56
N GLY A 100 -25.67 6.89 9.10
CA GLY A 100 -25.16 5.85 9.99
C GLY A 100 -24.85 4.52 9.31
N MET A 101 -24.83 4.48 7.97
CA MET A 101 -24.46 3.29 7.21
C MET A 101 -22.95 3.26 6.98
N VAL A 102 -22.37 2.06 7.04
CA VAL A 102 -20.94 1.86 6.79
C VAL A 102 -20.69 1.85 5.28
N VAL A 103 -19.84 2.77 4.83
CA VAL A 103 -19.38 2.88 3.43
C VAL A 103 -17.90 2.58 3.38
N GLN A 104 -17.49 1.91 2.29
CA GLN A 104 -16.11 1.58 2.00
C GLN A 104 -15.52 2.57 0.98
N ASP A 105 -14.40 3.16 1.34
CA ASP A 105 -13.60 4.00 0.45
C ASP A 105 -12.18 3.46 0.30
N ASN A 106 -11.69 3.47 -0.94
CA ASN A 106 -10.34 3.04 -1.26
C ASN A 106 -9.54 4.26 -1.76
N HIS A 107 -8.44 4.55 -1.08
CA HIS A 107 -7.51 5.63 -1.39
C HIS A 107 -6.19 5.03 -1.86
N VAL A 108 -5.72 5.43 -3.04
CA VAL A 108 -4.37 5.06 -3.51
C VAL A 108 -3.44 6.26 -3.37
N LEU A 109 -2.39 6.06 -2.57
CA LEU A 109 -1.45 7.10 -2.20
C LEU A 109 -0.05 6.76 -2.74
N THR A 110 0.71 7.77 -3.12
CA THR A 110 2.09 7.64 -3.57
C THR A 110 2.96 8.71 -2.89
N PHE A 111 4.27 8.47 -2.84
CA PHE A 111 5.26 9.44 -2.41
C PHE A 111 6.00 9.96 -3.62
N ASP A 112 5.85 11.25 -3.91
CA ASP A 112 6.57 11.93 -4.98
C ASP A 112 7.31 13.14 -4.38
N GLY A 113 8.62 13.23 -4.65
CA GLY A 113 9.47 14.27 -4.06
C GLY A 113 9.43 14.36 -2.52
N GLY A 114 9.17 13.23 -1.84
CA GLY A 114 9.02 13.18 -0.38
C GLY A 114 7.69 13.70 0.16
N LYS A 115 6.73 14.02 -0.72
CA LYS A 115 5.38 14.44 -0.36
C LYS A 115 4.37 13.35 -0.69
N LEU A 116 3.29 13.29 0.09
CA LEU A 116 2.22 12.33 -0.14
C LEU A 116 1.21 12.90 -1.15
N HIS A 117 0.95 12.13 -2.20
CA HIS A 117 0.00 12.45 -3.25
C HIS A 117 -1.05 11.36 -3.37
N GLU A 118 -2.29 11.77 -3.58
CA GLU A 118 -3.40 10.87 -3.85
C GLU A 118 -3.56 10.71 -5.36
N VAL A 119 -3.40 9.48 -5.84
CA VAL A 119 -3.40 9.16 -7.26
C VAL A 119 -4.83 8.95 -7.76
N ARG A 120 -5.65 8.27 -6.96
CA ARG A 120 -7.04 7.95 -7.27
C ARG A 120 -7.87 7.77 -6.00
N LEU A 121 -9.11 8.26 -6.07
CA LEU A 121 -10.22 7.83 -5.23
C LEU A 121 -11.09 6.83 -6.00
N GLY A 122 -11.44 5.72 -5.34
CA GLY A 122 -12.63 4.94 -5.69
C GLY A 122 -12.46 3.89 -6.79
N THR A 123 -13.06 2.73 -6.52
CA THR A 123 -13.23 1.49 -7.34
C THR A 123 -12.06 0.54 -7.49
N GLU A 124 -10.82 0.95 -7.24
CA GLU A 124 -9.68 0.02 -7.33
C GLU A 124 -9.64 -0.92 -6.13
N ALA A 125 -9.48 -2.22 -6.37
CA ALA A 125 -9.34 -3.20 -5.31
C ALA A 125 -8.00 -3.00 -4.59
N CYS A 126 -8.05 -2.86 -3.26
CA CYS A 126 -6.85 -2.97 -2.44
C CYS A 126 -6.64 -4.45 -2.08
N ASP A 127 -5.51 -5.01 -2.47
CA ASP A 127 -5.12 -6.38 -2.11
C ASP A 127 -4.09 -6.39 -0.98
N ASN A 128 -3.88 -7.57 -0.37
CA ASN A 128 -2.87 -7.80 0.69
C ASN A 128 -2.97 -6.79 1.85
N LEU A 129 -4.19 -6.57 2.31
CA LEU A 129 -4.53 -5.60 3.34
C LEU A 129 -4.14 -6.09 4.74
N SER A 130 -3.54 -5.19 5.51
CA SER A 130 -3.25 -5.34 6.93
C SER A 130 -3.97 -4.27 7.73
N ARG A 131 -4.17 -4.48 9.04
CA ARG A 131 -4.81 -3.47 9.88
C ARG A 131 -3.98 -2.18 9.93
N PHE A 132 -4.65 -1.04 9.79
CA PHE A 132 -4.02 0.27 9.83
C PHE A 132 -4.14 0.91 11.21
N THR A 133 -3.40 0.36 12.18
CA THR A 133 -3.49 0.74 13.59
C THR A 133 -3.08 2.19 13.86
N GLU A 134 -2.14 2.71 13.07
CA GLU A 134 -1.68 4.09 13.18
C GLU A 134 -2.82 5.06 12.92
N LEU A 135 -3.64 4.83 11.90
CA LEU A 135 -4.80 5.67 11.59
C LEU A 135 -5.88 5.60 12.67
N MET A 136 -6.14 4.40 13.20
CA MET A 136 -7.16 4.17 14.22
C MET A 136 -6.74 4.64 15.63
N SER A 137 -5.47 4.95 15.84
CA SER A 137 -4.97 5.47 17.11
C SER A 137 -5.22 6.98 17.21
N PRO A 138 -5.59 7.51 18.40
CA PRO A 138 -5.65 8.95 18.61
C PRO A 138 -4.28 9.58 18.32
N PRO A 139 -4.22 10.78 17.70
CA PRO A 139 -2.95 11.44 17.43
C PRO A 139 -2.15 11.60 18.73
N ALA A 140 -0.85 11.31 18.67
CA ALA A 140 0.05 11.18 19.83
C ALA A 140 0.03 12.40 20.79
N ALA A 141 -0.35 13.58 20.31
CA ALA A 141 -0.60 14.77 21.14
C ALA A 141 -1.62 14.54 22.27
N SER A 142 -2.52 13.57 22.13
CA SER A 142 -3.57 13.25 23.11
C SER A 142 -3.10 12.34 24.25
N GLN A 143 -1.93 11.69 24.12
CA GLN A 143 -1.42 10.76 25.13
C GLN A 143 -0.61 11.47 26.23
N SER A 144 0.01 12.60 25.94
CA SER A 144 0.81 13.34 26.93
C SER A 144 -0.05 13.95 28.05
N GLN A 145 -1.33 14.27 27.79
CA GLN A 145 -2.24 14.81 28.82
C GLN A 145 -2.88 13.75 29.73
N ARG A 146 -2.85 12.46 29.39
CA ARG A 146 -3.51 11.41 30.21
C ARG A 146 -2.63 10.86 31.32
N SER A 147 -1.32 11.08 31.26
CA SER A 147 -0.36 10.55 32.23
C SER A 147 -0.08 11.48 33.42
N GLY A 148 -0.79 12.61 33.55
CA GLY A 148 -0.51 13.65 34.55
C GLY A 148 -1.53 13.83 35.66
N SER A 149 -2.56 12.97 35.81
CA SER A 149 -3.63 13.17 36.79
C SER A 149 -3.65 12.12 37.90
N THR A 150 -2.59 12.09 38.70
CA THR A 150 -2.61 11.48 40.05
C THR A 150 -1.90 12.40 41.04
N ALA A 151 -2.64 13.39 41.54
CA ALA A 151 -2.33 14.03 42.82
C ALA A 151 -3.60 14.00 43.68
N ALA A 152 -3.87 12.82 44.23
CA ALA A 152 -4.84 12.67 45.31
C ALA A 152 -4.35 13.48 46.51
N THR A 153 -5.12 14.49 46.89
CA THR A 153 -4.90 15.25 48.13
C THR A 153 -5.29 14.35 49.32
N PRO A 154 -4.38 14.04 50.28
CA PRO A 154 -4.75 13.30 51.47
C PRO A 154 -5.59 14.20 52.39
N ARG A 155 -6.87 13.83 52.57
CA ARG A 155 -7.79 14.49 53.50
C ARG A 155 -7.41 14.09 54.93
N ALA A 156 -6.86 15.05 55.68
CA ALA A 156 -6.48 14.88 57.07
C ALA A 156 -7.69 14.49 57.93
N GLN A 157 -7.60 13.31 58.54
CA GLN A 157 -8.58 12.76 59.46
C GLN A 157 -8.27 13.31 60.86
N LYS A 158 -9.00 14.34 61.31
CA LYS A 158 -8.87 14.91 62.65
C LYS A 158 -9.72 14.09 63.63
N GLN A 159 -9.09 13.11 64.28
CA GLN A 159 -9.59 12.51 65.52
C GLN A 159 -9.40 13.51 66.66
N GLY A 160 -10.37 13.63 67.56
CA GLY A 160 -10.25 14.43 68.77
C GLY A 160 -11.56 14.49 69.53
N GLY A 161 -11.80 13.48 70.38
CA GLY A 161 -12.85 13.52 71.38
C GLY A 161 -12.46 14.38 72.58
N ALA A 162 -13.47 14.82 73.33
CA ALA A 162 -13.41 14.98 74.79
C ALA A 162 -14.83 15.27 75.32
N ARG A 163 -15.29 14.38 76.21
CA ARG A 163 -16.31 14.61 77.24
C ARG A 163 -15.76 15.60 78.28
N PRO A 164 -16.62 16.37 78.96
CA PRO A 164 -17.21 15.91 80.23
C PRO A 164 -18.74 15.80 80.17
#